data_AF-A0A2N2S5Y4-F1
#
_entry.id   AF-A0A2N2S5Y4-F1
#
_cell.length_a   1.000
_cell.length_b   1.000
_cell.length_c   1.000
_cell.angle_alpha   90.00
_cell.angle_beta   90.00
_cell.angle_gamma   90.00
#
_symmetry.space_group_name_H-M   'P 1'
#
loop_
_entity.id
_entity.type
_entity.pdbx_description
1 polymer ?
#
loop_
_entity_poly.entity_id
_entity_poly.type
_entity_poly.pdbx_seq_one_letter_code
_entity_poly.pdbx_strand_id
1 'polypeptide(L)' 'YEEVMPLDILPTQLLRSLIVSDTDTAQKLGALELDEEDLALCSYVCAGKYEYGPILRDNLTRIEKEG' A
#
# COMPACT_ATOMS: atom_id res chain seq x y z
N TYR A 1 9.66 -4.49 -5.58
CA TYR A 1 8.36 -3.90 -5.95
C TYR A 1 8.51 -2.70 -6.89
N GLU A 2 9.66 -2.05 -6.83
CA GLU A 2 10.12 -0.94 -7.65
C GLU A 2 10.10 -1.27 -9.15
N GLU A 3 10.40 -2.52 -9.53
CA GLU A 3 10.36 -2.94 -10.94
C GLU A 3 8.96 -3.06 -11.52
N VAL A 4 7.92 -3.21 -10.68
CA VAL A 4 6.53 -3.43 -11.12
C VAL A 4 5.61 -2.26 -10.78
N MET A 5 6.09 -1.29 -9.99
CA MET A 5 5.35 -0.08 -9.63
C MET A 5 5.62 1.00 -10.69
N PRO A 6 4.61 1.45 -11.46
CA PRO A 6 4.81 2.46 -12.49
C PRO A 6 4.85 3.90 -11.95
N LEU A 7 4.44 4.10 -10.70
CA LEU A 7 4.35 5.41 -10.05
C LEU A 7 5.68 5.80 -9.39
N ASP A 8 5.96 7.11 -9.33
CA ASP A 8 7.14 7.67 -8.67
C ASP A 8 6.95 7.71 -7.14
N ILE A 9 6.91 6.51 -6.53
CA ILE A 9 6.77 6.32 -5.09
C ILE A 9 7.83 5.33 -4.59
N LEU A 10 7.91 5.15 -3.27
CA LEU A 10 8.76 4.13 -2.64
C LEU A 10 7.91 2.90 -2.29
N PRO A 11 7.62 1.99 -3.25
CA PRO A 11 6.63 0.94 -3.04
C PRO A 11 7.04 -0.03 -1.93
N THR A 12 8.31 -0.43 -1.80
CA THR A 12 8.72 -1.32 -0.70
C THR A 12 8.46 -0.71 0.67
N GLN A 13 8.72 0.60 0.83
CA GLN A 13 8.52 1.33 2.06
C GLN A 13 7.03 1.43 2.37
N LEU A 14 6.23 1.77 1.36
CA LEU A 14 4.78 1.88 1.48
C LEU A 14 4.14 0.53 1.84
N LEU A 15 4.50 -0.54 1.15
CA LEU A 15 3.94 -1.87 1.39
C LEU A 15 4.28 -2.37 2.81
N ARG A 16 5.45 -2.02 3.34
CA ARG A 16 5.79 -2.31 4.75
C ARG A 16 4.93 -1.51 5.73
N SER A 17 4.74 -0.20 5.50
CA SER A 17 3.88 0.62 6.37
C SER A 17 2.43 0.12 6.34
N LEU A 18 1.93 -0.30 5.18
CA LEU A 18 0.61 -0.89 5.03
C LEU A 18 0.46 -2.20 5.85
N ILE A 19 1.45 -3.10 5.79
CA ILE A 19 1.43 -4.37 6.54
C ILE A 19 1.39 -4.13 8.06
N VAL A 20 2.16 -3.17 8.57
CA VAL A 20 2.17 -2.85 10.02
C VAL A 20 1.09 -1.84 10.43
N SER A 21 0.25 -1.43 9.47
CA SER A 21 -0.80 -0.42 9.65
C SER A 21 -0.31 0.93 10.22
N ASP A 22 0.89 1.36 9.82
CA ASP A 22 1.40 2.70 10.09
C ASP A 22 0.80 3.68 9.07
N THR A 23 -0.38 4.21 9.39
CA THR A 23 -1.17 5.08 8.52
C THR A 23 -0.53 6.45 8.31
N ASP A 24 0.23 6.97 9.28
CA ASP A 24 0.95 8.24 9.16
C ASP A 24 2.07 8.15 8.10
N THR A 25 2.85 7.08 8.15
CA THR A 25 3.91 6.83 7.16
C THR A 25 3.30 6.46 5.81
N ALA A 26 2.24 5.66 5.78
CA ALA A 26 1.56 5.28 4.54
C ALA A 26 1.03 6.51 3.77
N GLN A 27 0.41 7.47 4.47
CA GLN A 27 -0.05 8.72 3.87
C GLN A 27 1.09 9.53 3.25
N LYS A 28 2.22 9.69 3.96
CA LYS A 28 3.40 10.40 3.45
C LYS A 28 4.04 9.73 2.23
N LEU A 29 3.82 8.42 2.07
CA LEU A 29 4.32 7.63 0.96
C LEU A 29 3.33 7.52 -0.21
N GLY A 30 2.19 8.23 -0.14
CA GLY A 30 1.23 8.33 -1.24
C GLY A 30 0.08 7.33 -1.19
N ALA A 31 -0.22 6.69 -0.04
CA ALA A 31 -1.30 5.71 0.06
C ALA A 31 -2.68 6.25 -0.36
N LEU A 32 -2.92 7.57 -0.24
CA LEU A 32 -4.20 8.21 -0.59
C LEU A 32 -4.44 8.36 -2.10
N GLU A 33 -3.40 8.17 -2.91
CA GLU A 33 -3.47 8.28 -4.38
C GLU A 33 -3.64 6.91 -5.06
N LEU A 34 -3.83 5.84 -4.27
CA LEU A 34 -3.85 4.46 -4.74
C LEU A 34 -5.18 3.79 -4.45
N ASP A 35 -5.55 2.91 -5.39
CA ASP A 35 -6.66 1.97 -5.27
C ASP A 35 -6.10 0.53 -5.14
N GLU A 36 -6.95 -0.43 -4.78
CA GLU A 36 -6.51 -1.82 -4.62
C GLU A 36 -5.91 -2.44 -5.89
N GLU A 37 -6.40 -2.01 -7.05
CA GLU A 37 -5.95 -2.48 -8.36
C GLU A 37 -4.51 -2.04 -8.67
N ASP A 38 -4.08 -0.89 -8.15
CA ASP A 38 -2.71 -0.39 -8.33
C ASP A 38 -1.66 -1.28 -7.65
N LEU A 39 -2.08 -1.99 -6.59
CA LEU A 39 -1.22 -2.91 -5.86
C LEU A 39 -1.30 -4.35 -6.37
N ALA A 40 -2.11 -4.64 -7.41
CA ALA A 40 -2.32 -6.00 -7.91
C ALA A 40 -1.03 -6.67 -8.38
N LEU A 41 -0.18 -5.94 -9.14
CA LEU A 41 1.12 -6.47 -9.56
C LEU A 41 2.06 -6.69 -8.38
N CYS A 42 2.03 -5.82 -7.37
CA CYS A 42 2.81 -6.01 -6.14
C CYS A 42 2.38 -7.29 -5.40
N SER A 43 1.08 -7.56 -5.33
CA SER A 43 0.57 -8.81 -4.76
C SER A 43 0.96 -10.03 -5.57
N TYR A 44 0.88 -9.94 -6.90
CA TYR A 44 1.23 -11.04 -7.78
C TYR A 44 2.69 -11.49 -7.60
N VAL A 45 3.64 -10.54 -7.51
CA VAL A 45 5.07 -10.85 -7.35
C VAL A 45 5.51 -11.08 -5.90
N CYS A 46 4.61 -10.90 -4.92
CA CYS A 46 4.95 -11.03 -3.51
C CYS A 46 5.34 -12.47 -3.13
N ALA A 47 6.58 -12.65 -2.66
CA ALA A 47 7.05 -13.94 -2.15
C ALA A 47 6.34 -14.36 -0.85
N GLY A 48 5.97 -13.39 -0.01
CA GLY A 48 5.27 -13.59 1.27
C GLY A 48 3.76 -13.83 1.12
N LYS A 49 3.22 -13.80 -0.10
CA LYS A 49 1.80 -14.01 -0.41
C LYS A 49 0.85 -13.03 0.30
N TYR A 50 1.29 -11.79 0.48
CA TYR A 50 0.43 -10.71 0.96
C TYR A 50 -0.52 -10.22 -0.15
N GLU A 51 -1.77 -10.00 0.23
CA GLU A 51 -2.77 -9.33 -0.61
C GLU A 51 -2.84 -7.85 -0.23
N TYR A 52 -2.14 -7.01 -0.98
CA TYR A 52 -1.93 -5.61 -0.66
C TYR A 52 -3.15 -4.74 -0.94
N GLY A 53 -4.01 -5.13 -1.89
CA GLY A 53 -5.28 -4.45 -2.14
C GLY A 53 -6.17 -4.37 -0.89
N PRO A 54 -6.58 -5.52 -0.30
CA PRO A 54 -7.34 -5.53 0.96
C PRO A 54 -6.64 -4.78 2.10
N ILE A 55 -5.32 -4.95 2.24
CA ILE A 55 -4.53 -4.24 3.27
C ILE A 55 -4.61 -2.71 3.07
N LEU A 56 -4.51 -2.22 1.82
CA LEU A 56 -4.66 -0.80 1.51
C LEU A 56 -6.06 -0.31 1.88
N ARG A 57 -7.12 -1.04 1.49
CA ARG A 57 -8.51 -0.68 1.83
C ARG A 57 -8.72 -0.55 3.34
N ASP A 58 -8.16 -1.47 4.12
CA ASP A 58 -8.25 -1.44 5.58
C ASP A 58 -7.54 -0.19 6.14
N ASN A 59 -6.37 0.16 5.61
CA ASN A 59 -5.64 1.37 6.00
C ASN A 59 -6.42 2.64 5.64
N LEU A 60 -6.96 2.74 4.42
CA LEU A 60 -7.77 3.88 3.97
C LEU A 60 -9.03 4.06 4.84
N THR A 61 -9.71 2.96 5.15
CA THR A 61 -10.89 2.96 6.03
C THR A 61 -10.55 3.44 7.45
N ARG A 62 -9.35 3.14 7.94
CA ARG A 62 -8.88 3.63 9.24
C ARG A 62 -8.56 5.12 9.19
N ILE A 63 -7.86 5.56 8.17
CA ILE A 63 -7.55 6.98 7.95
C ILE A 63 -8.84 7.81 7.90
N GLU A 64 -9.87 7.35 7.18
CA GLU A 64 -11.17 8.03 7.10
C GLU A 64 -11.89 8.15 8.46
N LYS A 65 -11.68 7.18 9.37
CA LYS A 65 -12.31 7.20 10.70
C LYS A 65 -11.54 8.03 11.73
N GLU A 66 -10.23 8.13 11.57
CA GLU A 66 -9.32 8.78 12.51
C GLU A 66 -8.98 10.24 12.13
N GLY A 67 -9.22 10.63 10.86
CA GLY A 67 -9.07 11.99 10.34
C GLY A 67 -10.27 12.90 10.59
#